data_AF-A0A0B7KQU4-F1
#
_entry.id   AF-A0A0B7KQU4-F1
#
_cell.length_a   1.000
_cell.length_b   1.000
_cell.length_c   1.000
_cell.angle_alpha   90.00
_cell.angle_beta   90.00
_cell.angle_gamma   90.00
#
_symmetry.space_group_name_H-M   'P 1'
#
loop_
_entity.id
_entity.type
_entity.pdbx_description
1 polymer ?
#
loop_
_entity_poly.entity_id
_entity_poly.type
_entity_poly.pdbx_seq_one_letter_code
_entity_poly.pdbx_strand_id
1 'polypeptide(L)'
;MASAPRLRVPPKELEAHKGQEMEDDASGSGLGEAGHTALLSFNQMQGWFQQDNNQWILHGYRPISGSVRASFRSWWCLHNETVNIYSHLIPAVVFFLGEWYVLQYLASKYSRVTSADFVAFSFFMLTATICYAFSALYHTLMNHSYTVDHFCHRLDMLGIGIFIVGDIVLGVYIIFWCETTLRNIYWSMIGVCGALTIITNIHPKLQSHKYRSKRTLAFVATGMSVVAPLIHGLDIFGRDLMNKKAFTYEVSRKLVAWKIQHVQLPLIHAHPGGLRRCYLDDRVSGSLRLCLLEYYLLSLLSYYLL
;
A
#
# COMPACT_ATOMS: atom_id res chain seq x y z
N MET A 1 -58.09 -1.60 -40.83
CA MET A 1 -58.03 -0.20 -41.29
C MET A 1 -59.09 0.60 -40.55
N ALA A 2 -58.67 1.52 -39.66
CA ALA A 2 -59.33 2.78 -39.30
C ALA A 2 -58.71 3.32 -37.99
N SER A 3 -58.40 4.62 -38.01
CA SER A 3 -57.57 5.39 -37.06
C SER A 3 -58.19 5.66 -35.69
N ALA A 4 -57.28 6.02 -34.76
CA ALA A 4 -57.49 6.45 -33.38
C ALA A 4 -58.41 7.67 -33.17
N PRO A 5 -58.88 7.89 -31.92
CA PRO A 5 -59.13 9.21 -31.36
C PRO A 5 -58.06 9.58 -30.31
N ARG A 6 -57.49 10.78 -30.50
CA ARG A 6 -56.56 11.45 -29.58
C ARG A 6 -57.28 11.86 -28.29
N LEU A 7 -56.79 11.42 -27.13
CA LEU A 7 -57.22 11.94 -25.84
C LEU A 7 -56.50 13.27 -25.57
N ARG A 8 -57.30 14.33 -25.39
CA ARG A 8 -56.87 15.73 -25.26
C ARG A 8 -56.47 15.99 -23.79
N VAL A 9 -55.19 16.34 -23.57
CA VAL A 9 -54.62 16.78 -22.29
C VAL A 9 -55.10 18.21 -21.99
N PRO A 10 -55.55 18.56 -20.76
CA PRO A 10 -55.86 19.94 -20.41
C PRO A 10 -54.59 20.76 -20.13
N PRO A 11 -54.57 22.07 -20.41
CA PRO A 11 -53.37 22.90 -20.29
C PRO A 11 -52.99 23.16 -18.82
N LYS A 12 -51.69 23.12 -18.51
CA LYS A 12 -51.12 23.70 -17.29
C LYS A 12 -50.97 25.20 -17.50
N GLU A 13 -51.65 25.96 -16.66
CA GLU A 13 -51.57 27.42 -16.57
C GLU A 13 -50.19 27.84 -16.04
N LEU A 14 -49.62 28.88 -16.67
CA LEU A 14 -48.30 29.44 -16.39
C LEU A 14 -48.51 30.73 -15.60
N GLU A 15 -48.32 30.68 -14.28
CA GLU A 15 -48.33 31.87 -13.40
C GLU A 15 -46.91 32.13 -12.88
N ALA A 16 -46.32 33.17 -13.48
CA ALA A 16 -45.47 34.23 -12.95
C ALA A 16 -44.33 33.91 -11.95
N HIS A 17 -43.13 34.22 -12.44
CA HIS A 17 -41.92 34.58 -11.69
C HIS A 17 -42.22 35.42 -10.43
N LYS A 18 -41.74 34.94 -9.28
CA LYS A 18 -41.35 35.79 -8.16
C LYS A 18 -39.93 35.39 -7.75
N GLY A 19 -38.98 36.29 -8.00
CA GLY A 19 -37.62 36.15 -7.53
C GLY A 19 -37.61 36.18 -6.01
N GLN A 20 -36.86 35.25 -5.41
CA GLN A 20 -36.45 35.34 -4.02
C GLN A 20 -34.99 34.89 -3.95
N GLU A 21 -34.16 35.91 -3.90
CA GLU A 21 -32.92 36.06 -3.16
C GLU A 21 -32.19 34.80 -2.70
N MET A 22 -30.95 34.72 -3.17
CA MET A 22 -29.85 33.94 -2.65
C MET A 22 -29.55 34.41 -1.22
N GLU A 23 -30.04 33.67 -0.22
CA GLU A 23 -29.52 33.76 1.15
C GLU A 23 -28.42 32.73 1.33
N ASP A 24 -27.21 33.27 1.48
CA ASP A 24 -26.01 32.58 1.94
C ASP A 24 -26.21 32.11 3.39
N ASP A 25 -26.50 30.82 3.60
CA ASP A 25 -26.36 30.19 4.92
C ASP A 25 -24.90 29.81 5.18
N ALA A 26 -24.07 30.85 5.27
CA ALA A 26 -22.79 30.84 5.95
C ALA A 26 -23.03 31.28 7.40
N SER A 27 -23.40 30.36 8.30
CA SER A 27 -23.37 30.60 9.76
C SER A 27 -23.38 29.31 10.55
N GLY A 28 -22.17 28.80 10.80
CA GLY A 28 -21.88 27.77 11.80
C GLY A 28 -20.51 28.06 12.44
N SER A 29 -20.24 29.33 12.76
CA SER A 29 -19.06 29.76 13.50
C SER A 29 -19.23 29.45 14.99
N GLY A 30 -18.93 28.21 15.37
CA GLY A 30 -18.56 27.88 16.74
C GLY A 30 -17.04 27.95 16.89
N LEU A 31 -16.49 29.15 17.05
CA LEU A 31 -15.11 29.32 17.51
C LEU A 31 -15.12 29.18 19.04
N GLY A 32 -14.72 28.02 19.55
CA GLY A 32 -14.62 27.73 20.97
C GLY A 32 -13.50 26.73 21.25
N GLU A 33 -12.39 27.27 21.77
CA GLU A 33 -11.28 26.63 22.48
C GLU A 33 -10.51 25.46 21.85
N ALA A 34 -9.19 25.47 22.08
CA ALA A 34 -8.25 24.41 21.73
C ALA A 34 -8.51 23.15 22.59
N GLY A 35 -9.64 22.49 22.37
CA GLY A 35 -10.00 21.21 22.95
C GLY A 35 -9.67 20.08 21.99
N HIS A 36 -9.14 18.96 22.50
CA HIS A 36 -8.98 17.73 21.74
C HIS A 36 -10.26 17.43 20.96
N THR A 37 -10.17 17.42 19.63
CA THR A 37 -11.32 17.10 18.80
C THR A 37 -11.72 15.66 19.09
N ALA A 38 -12.91 15.46 19.67
CA ALA A 38 -13.38 14.15 20.08
C ALA A 38 -13.41 13.21 18.86
N LEU A 39 -12.96 11.96 19.06
CA LEU A 39 -13.03 10.92 18.04
C LEU A 39 -14.48 10.51 17.81
N LEU A 40 -14.80 10.17 16.57
CA LEU A 40 -16.13 9.81 16.13
C LEU A 40 -16.32 8.29 16.05
N SER A 41 -17.57 7.85 16.19
CA SER A 41 -18.01 6.52 15.78
C SER A 41 -18.33 6.48 14.28
N PHE A 42 -18.33 5.28 13.68
CA PHE A 42 -18.53 5.09 12.24
C PHE A 42 -19.83 5.72 11.73
N ASN A 43 -20.92 5.56 12.48
CA ASN A 43 -22.23 6.14 12.14
C ASN A 43 -22.28 7.68 12.19
N GLN A 44 -21.31 8.33 12.82
CA GLN A 44 -21.17 9.79 12.88
C GLN A 44 -20.33 10.34 11.73
N MET A 45 -19.65 9.48 10.95
CA MET A 45 -18.84 9.91 9.81
C MET A 45 -19.72 10.42 8.67
N GLN A 46 -19.15 11.20 7.76
CA GLN A 46 -19.89 11.67 6.57
C GLN A 46 -20.27 10.49 5.66
N GLY A 47 -21.37 10.63 4.92
CA GLY A 47 -21.94 9.53 4.12
C GLY A 47 -20.98 8.94 3.07
N TRP A 48 -20.19 9.78 2.39
CA TRP A 48 -19.17 9.31 1.45
C TRP A 48 -18.10 8.47 2.14
N PHE A 49 -17.68 8.88 3.35
CA PHE A 49 -16.66 8.15 4.10
C PHE A 49 -17.19 6.78 4.54
N GLN A 50 -18.45 6.72 5.02
CA GLN A 50 -19.09 5.46 5.40
C GLN A 50 -19.24 4.49 4.21
N GLN A 51 -19.51 5.01 3.01
CA GLN A 51 -19.67 4.18 1.81
C GLN A 51 -18.35 3.55 1.34
N ASP A 52 -17.24 4.26 1.48
CA ASP A 52 -15.94 3.82 0.96
C ASP A 52 -15.09 3.05 1.99
N ASN A 53 -15.39 3.18 3.28
CA ASN A 53 -14.60 2.60 4.37
C ASN A 53 -15.24 1.35 5.00
N ASN A 54 -14.43 0.65 5.79
CA ASN A 54 -14.83 -0.59 6.44
C ASN A 54 -15.81 -0.36 7.61
N GLN A 55 -17.06 -0.80 7.43
CA GLN A 55 -18.12 -0.74 8.46
C GLN A 55 -17.86 -1.56 9.73
N TRP A 56 -16.87 -2.47 9.72
CA TRP A 56 -16.53 -3.29 10.89
C TRP A 56 -15.65 -2.55 11.91
N ILE A 57 -15.08 -1.40 11.55
CA ILE A 57 -14.36 -0.53 12.47
C ILE A 57 -15.37 0.48 13.03
N LEU A 58 -15.68 0.38 14.32
CA LEU A 58 -16.84 1.07 14.90
C LEU A 58 -16.52 2.44 15.47
N HIS A 59 -15.28 2.68 15.93
CA HIS A 59 -14.90 3.85 16.72
C HIS A 59 -13.47 4.32 16.43
N GLY A 60 -13.16 5.53 16.91
CA GLY A 60 -11.81 6.08 16.88
C GLY A 60 -11.49 6.88 15.62
N TYR A 61 -12.51 7.27 14.85
CA TYR A 61 -12.32 8.05 13.63
C TYR A 61 -12.02 9.51 13.92
N ARG A 62 -11.10 10.08 13.14
CA ARG A 62 -10.87 11.52 13.16
C ARG A 62 -11.99 12.23 12.39
N PRO A 63 -12.49 13.37 12.88
CA PRO A 63 -13.42 14.19 12.13
C PRO A 63 -12.78 14.70 10.83
N ILE A 64 -13.63 14.93 9.83
CA ILE A 64 -13.23 15.52 8.56
C ILE A 64 -12.77 16.95 8.82
N SER A 65 -11.48 17.18 8.68
CA SER A 65 -10.79 18.37 9.16
C SER A 65 -10.67 19.48 8.11
N GLY A 66 -10.74 19.15 6.81
CA GLY A 66 -10.48 20.09 5.72
C GLY A 66 -9.09 20.74 5.75
N SER A 67 -8.17 20.24 6.59
CA SER A 67 -6.93 20.94 6.91
C SER A 67 -5.76 19.97 7.05
N VAL A 68 -4.77 20.10 6.15
CA VAL A 68 -3.50 19.35 6.21
C VAL A 68 -2.84 19.53 7.57
N ARG A 69 -2.81 20.74 8.12
CA ARG A 69 -2.20 21.02 9.42
C ARG A 69 -2.91 20.28 10.56
N ALA A 70 -4.23 20.18 10.52
CA ALA A 70 -4.99 19.43 11.52
C ALA A 70 -4.74 17.92 11.40
N SER A 71 -4.68 17.39 10.17
CA SER A 71 -4.30 15.99 9.91
C SER A 71 -2.93 15.65 10.50
N PHE A 72 -1.90 16.47 10.29
CA PHE A 72 -0.57 16.23 10.88
C PHE A 72 -0.54 16.41 12.41
N ARG A 73 -1.31 17.36 12.95
CA ARG A 73 -1.44 17.51 14.42
C ARG A 73 -2.03 16.25 15.07
N SER A 74 -2.85 15.49 14.35
CA SER A 74 -3.46 14.25 14.88
C SER A 74 -2.46 13.15 15.20
N TRP A 75 -1.21 13.22 14.71
CA TRP A 75 -0.15 12.24 15.04
C TRP A 75 0.13 12.14 16.55
N TRP A 76 -0.13 13.20 17.31
CA TRP A 76 0.02 13.23 18.77
C TRP A 76 -1.18 12.62 19.53
N CYS A 77 -2.18 12.11 18.83
CA CYS A 77 -3.39 11.51 19.43
C CYS A 77 -3.55 10.06 18.93
N LEU A 78 -4.00 9.17 19.81
CA LEU A 78 -4.36 7.80 19.41
C LEU A 78 -5.71 7.81 18.70
N HIS A 79 -5.77 7.19 17.53
CA HIS A 79 -6.96 7.04 16.70
C HIS A 79 -6.85 5.78 15.83
N ASN A 80 -7.91 5.43 15.10
CA ASN A 80 -8.00 4.20 14.32
C ASN A 80 -6.89 4.04 13.25
N GLU A 81 -6.34 5.16 12.77
CA GLU A 81 -5.24 5.18 11.78
C GLU A 81 -3.82 5.27 12.37
N THR A 82 -3.65 5.36 13.69
CA THR A 82 -2.31 5.63 14.28
C THR A 82 -1.30 4.55 13.91
N VAL A 83 -1.71 3.28 14.02
CA VAL A 83 -0.83 2.15 13.68
C VAL A 83 -0.47 2.19 12.19
N ASN A 84 -1.44 2.45 11.30
CA ASN A 84 -1.20 2.55 9.86
C ASN A 84 -0.21 3.68 9.52
N ILE A 85 -0.32 4.84 10.16
CA ILE A 85 0.64 5.93 9.94
C ILE A 85 2.06 5.49 10.31
N TYR A 86 2.26 4.97 11.52
CA TYR A 86 3.60 4.65 12.00
C TYR A 86 4.19 3.37 11.38
N SER A 87 3.36 2.37 11.07
CA SER A 87 3.79 1.13 10.40
C SER A 87 4.35 1.41 9.02
N HIS A 88 3.91 2.46 8.33
CA HIS A 88 4.43 2.87 7.03
C HIS A 88 5.49 3.98 7.14
N LEU A 89 5.32 4.95 8.04
CA LEU A 89 6.27 6.06 8.21
C LEU A 89 7.65 5.59 8.68
N ILE A 90 7.70 4.68 9.67
CA ILE A 90 8.98 4.21 10.23
C ILE A 90 9.82 3.53 9.14
N PRO A 91 9.29 2.54 8.37
CA PRO A 91 10.01 2.01 7.22
C PRO A 91 10.40 3.06 6.20
N ALA A 92 9.52 4.02 5.84
CA ALA A 92 9.86 5.07 4.88
C ALA A 92 11.14 5.84 5.29
N VAL A 93 11.23 6.24 6.56
CA VAL A 93 12.41 6.92 7.12
C VAL A 93 13.62 5.99 7.15
N VAL A 94 13.44 4.73 7.53
CA VAL A 94 14.53 3.74 7.58
C VAL A 94 15.10 3.46 6.19
N PHE A 95 14.27 3.29 5.16
CA PHE A 95 14.72 3.08 3.79
C PHE A 95 15.43 4.34 3.26
N PHE A 96 14.85 5.53 3.49
CA PHE A 96 15.43 6.79 3.03
C PHE A 96 16.80 7.09 3.66
N LEU A 97 16.91 7.03 4.99
CA LEU A 97 18.17 7.32 5.68
C LEU A 97 19.15 6.15 5.63
N GLY A 98 18.63 4.93 5.58
CA GLY A 98 19.41 3.70 5.55
C GLY A 98 20.09 3.43 4.21
N GLU A 99 19.60 4.00 3.10
CA GLU A 99 20.21 3.84 1.78
C GLU A 99 21.70 4.17 1.81
N TRP A 100 22.07 5.38 2.24
CA TRP A 100 23.47 5.80 2.32
C TRP A 100 24.33 4.81 3.12
N TYR A 101 23.85 4.40 4.30
CA TYR A 101 24.55 3.44 5.15
C TYR A 101 24.74 2.08 4.47
N VAL A 102 23.69 1.55 3.84
CA VAL A 102 23.73 0.26 3.13
C VAL A 102 24.69 0.32 1.96
N LEU A 103 24.69 1.38 1.16
CA LEU A 103 25.61 1.52 0.03
C LEU A 103 27.07 1.59 0.49
N GLN A 104 27.37 2.34 1.56
CA GLN A 104 28.72 2.40 2.15
C GLN A 104 29.15 1.04 2.73
N TYR A 105 28.23 0.33 3.38
CA TYR A 105 28.48 -1.02 3.87
C TYR A 105 28.81 -2.00 2.73
N LEU A 106 28.04 -1.97 1.65
CA LEU A 106 28.29 -2.80 0.46
C LEU A 106 29.64 -2.47 -0.18
N ALA A 107 29.95 -1.19 -0.35
CA ALA A 107 31.20 -0.71 -0.93
C ALA A 107 32.44 -1.14 -0.11
N SER A 108 32.34 -1.10 1.22
CA SER A 108 33.43 -1.47 2.12
C SER A 108 33.61 -2.97 2.27
N LYS A 109 32.53 -3.75 2.23
CA LYS A 109 32.56 -5.20 2.45
C LYS A 109 32.91 -5.99 1.19
N TYR A 110 32.52 -5.51 0.02
CA TYR A 110 32.66 -6.23 -1.23
C TYR A 110 33.55 -5.44 -2.20
N SER A 111 34.70 -6.01 -2.55
CA SER A 111 35.68 -5.37 -3.46
C SER A 111 35.26 -5.38 -4.94
N ARG A 112 34.16 -6.05 -5.28
CA ARG A 112 33.70 -6.26 -6.67
C ARG A 112 32.32 -5.66 -6.95
N VAL A 113 31.90 -4.66 -6.18
CA VAL A 113 30.65 -3.92 -6.43
C VAL A 113 30.87 -2.97 -7.59
N THR A 114 29.98 -3.03 -8.57
CA THR A 114 29.97 -2.19 -9.77
C THR A 114 29.02 -1.00 -9.60
N SER A 115 29.16 0.02 -10.43
CA SER A 115 28.19 1.14 -10.48
C SER A 115 26.76 0.67 -10.76
N ALA A 116 26.60 -0.42 -11.52
CA ALA A 116 25.30 -0.98 -11.82
C ALA A 116 24.64 -1.59 -10.57
N ASP A 117 25.43 -2.21 -9.65
CA ASP A 117 24.92 -2.68 -8.36
C ASP A 117 24.32 -1.53 -7.56
N PHE A 118 25.07 -0.42 -7.45
CA PHE A 118 24.60 0.78 -6.74
C PHE A 118 23.31 1.30 -7.34
N VAL A 119 23.23 1.44 -8.66
CA VAL A 119 22.01 1.91 -9.34
C VAL A 119 20.83 0.98 -9.08
N ALA A 120 21.02 -0.34 -9.18
CA ALA A 120 19.94 -1.30 -8.97
C ALA A 120 19.44 -1.30 -7.51
N PHE A 121 20.34 -1.27 -6.53
CA PHE A 121 19.97 -1.21 -5.11
C PHE A 121 19.34 0.14 -4.75
N SER A 122 19.90 1.26 -5.20
CA SER A 122 19.32 2.59 -4.99
C SER A 122 17.92 2.70 -5.59
N PHE A 123 17.71 2.16 -6.79
CA PHE A 123 16.39 2.11 -7.40
C PHE A 123 15.40 1.36 -6.51
N PHE A 124 15.75 0.18 -6.03
CA PHE A 124 14.90 -0.58 -5.09
C PHE A 124 14.60 0.22 -3.81
N MET A 125 15.63 0.78 -3.16
CA MET A 125 15.47 1.57 -1.91
C MET A 125 14.57 2.79 -2.13
N LEU A 126 14.70 3.47 -3.27
CA LEU A 126 13.85 4.59 -3.64
C LEU A 126 12.39 4.15 -3.85
N THR A 127 12.15 3.06 -4.59
CA THR A 127 10.78 2.56 -4.80
C THR A 127 10.12 2.12 -3.49
N ALA A 128 10.87 1.49 -2.57
CA ALA A 128 10.40 1.14 -1.24
C ALA A 128 10.03 2.40 -0.44
N THR A 129 10.94 3.39 -0.41
CA THR A 129 10.72 4.67 0.27
C THR A 129 9.44 5.36 -0.23
N ILE A 130 9.25 5.44 -1.56
CA ILE A 130 8.07 6.03 -2.17
C ILE A 130 6.79 5.30 -1.76
N CYS A 131 6.78 3.97 -1.80
CA CYS A 131 5.62 3.16 -1.41
C CYS A 131 5.19 3.45 0.04
N TYR A 132 6.13 3.34 0.97
CA TYR A 132 5.85 3.57 2.39
C TYR A 132 5.49 5.03 2.68
N ALA A 133 6.13 6.00 2.01
CA ALA A 133 5.82 7.42 2.18
C ALA A 133 4.42 7.78 1.66
N PHE A 134 4.02 7.26 0.49
CA PHE A 134 2.68 7.49 -0.05
C PHE A 134 1.59 6.85 0.83
N SER A 135 1.83 5.66 1.37
CA SER A 135 0.91 5.02 2.32
C SER A 135 0.77 5.82 3.62
N ALA A 136 1.90 6.23 4.23
CA ALA A 136 1.89 7.06 5.43
C ALA A 136 1.20 8.42 5.19
N LEU A 137 1.38 9.02 4.00
CA LEU A 137 0.71 10.25 3.60
C LEU A 137 -0.80 10.04 3.46
N TYR A 138 -1.24 8.94 2.85
CA TYR A 138 -2.65 8.59 2.73
C TYR A 138 -3.31 8.46 4.10
N HIS A 139 -2.78 7.60 4.98
CA HIS A 139 -3.34 7.44 6.33
C HIS A 139 -3.25 8.72 7.18
N THR A 140 -2.32 9.63 6.87
CA THR A 140 -2.30 10.95 7.51
C THR A 140 -3.43 11.84 7.01
N LEU A 141 -3.63 11.91 5.69
CA LEU A 141 -4.52 12.88 5.04
C LEU A 141 -5.94 12.37 4.74
N MET A 142 -6.27 11.11 5.03
CA MET A 142 -7.59 10.55 4.73
C MET A 142 -8.75 11.29 5.44
N ASN A 143 -8.49 11.97 6.55
CA ASN A 143 -9.49 12.80 7.24
C ASN A 143 -9.56 14.25 6.72
N HIS A 144 -8.93 14.57 5.59
CA HIS A 144 -8.90 15.94 5.06
C HIS A 144 -10.22 16.31 4.37
N SER A 145 -10.46 15.78 3.18
CA SER A 145 -11.67 15.99 2.39
C SER A 145 -11.79 14.87 1.36
N TYR A 146 -12.99 14.65 0.82
CA TYR A 146 -13.25 13.62 -0.20
C TYR A 146 -12.21 13.63 -1.34
N THR A 147 -11.92 14.81 -1.89
CA THR A 147 -10.97 14.97 -3.00
C THR A 147 -9.54 14.58 -2.63
N VAL A 148 -9.08 14.99 -1.44
CA VAL A 148 -7.70 14.70 -0.98
C VAL A 148 -7.56 13.23 -0.61
N ASP A 149 -8.54 12.67 0.09
CA ASP A 149 -8.59 11.25 0.42
C ASP A 149 -8.47 10.37 -0.84
N HIS A 150 -9.33 10.60 -1.84
CA HIS A 150 -9.30 9.83 -3.09
C HIS A 150 -8.05 10.08 -3.96
N PHE A 151 -7.43 11.26 -3.84
CA PHE A 151 -6.16 11.53 -4.51
C PHE A 151 -5.02 10.78 -3.83
N CYS A 152 -4.90 10.88 -2.51
CA CYS A 152 -3.88 10.19 -1.74
C CYS A 152 -4.03 8.67 -1.80
N HIS A 153 -5.27 8.14 -1.82
CA HIS A 153 -5.52 6.71 -2.03
C HIS A 153 -4.95 6.21 -3.36
N ARG A 154 -5.09 7.01 -4.43
CA ARG A 154 -4.50 6.68 -5.75
C ARG A 154 -2.97 6.75 -5.73
N LEU A 155 -2.39 7.70 -4.98
CA LEU A 155 -0.94 7.75 -4.80
C LEU A 155 -0.41 6.54 -4.03
N ASP A 156 -1.11 6.10 -2.99
CA ASP A 156 -0.76 4.89 -2.24
C ASP A 156 -0.75 3.65 -3.15
N MET A 157 -1.80 3.47 -3.94
CA MET A 157 -1.89 2.40 -4.96
C MET A 157 -0.78 2.50 -6.02
N LEU A 158 -0.42 3.71 -6.44
CA LEU A 158 0.72 3.94 -7.33
C LEU A 158 2.04 3.52 -6.68
N GLY A 159 2.24 3.84 -5.40
CA GLY A 159 3.39 3.45 -4.61
C GLY A 159 3.59 1.93 -4.57
N ILE A 160 2.52 1.19 -4.28
CA ILE A 160 2.52 -0.28 -4.30
C ILE A 160 2.95 -0.82 -5.67
N GLY A 161 2.37 -0.28 -6.76
CA GLY A 161 2.72 -0.71 -8.12
C GLY A 161 4.18 -0.45 -8.48
N ILE A 162 4.71 0.73 -8.14
CA ILE A 162 6.11 1.10 -8.36
C ILE A 162 7.04 0.18 -7.57
N PHE A 163 6.71 -0.13 -6.31
CA PHE A 163 7.53 -1.00 -5.47
C PHE A 163 7.56 -2.45 -5.95
N ILE A 164 6.42 -3.02 -6.38
CA ILE A 164 6.38 -4.36 -6.98
C ILE A 164 7.30 -4.45 -8.21
N VAL A 165 7.25 -3.45 -9.09
CA VAL A 165 8.15 -3.40 -10.26
C VAL A 165 9.61 -3.25 -9.82
N GLY A 166 9.89 -2.39 -8.85
CA GLY A 166 11.22 -2.17 -8.29
C GLY A 166 11.86 -3.43 -7.72
N ASP A 167 11.12 -4.18 -6.91
CA ASP A 167 11.55 -5.43 -6.30
C ASP A 167 11.85 -6.50 -7.36
N ILE A 168 10.96 -6.68 -8.34
CA ILE A 168 11.16 -7.67 -9.41
C ILE A 168 12.34 -7.27 -10.31
N VAL A 169 12.51 -5.98 -10.61
CA VAL A 169 13.66 -5.49 -11.40
C VAL A 169 14.98 -5.81 -10.70
N LEU A 170 15.08 -5.58 -9.39
CA LEU A 170 16.26 -5.95 -8.58
C LEU A 170 16.45 -7.47 -8.52
N GLY A 171 15.38 -8.25 -8.31
CA GLY A 171 15.44 -9.71 -8.28
C GLY A 171 15.97 -10.31 -9.59
N VAL A 172 15.41 -9.88 -10.73
CA VAL A 172 15.85 -10.30 -12.07
C VAL A 172 17.30 -9.90 -12.33
N TYR A 173 17.72 -8.71 -11.88
CA TYR A 173 19.09 -8.24 -11.99
C TYR A 173 20.09 -9.15 -11.27
N ILE A 174 19.77 -9.56 -10.03
CA ILE A 174 20.62 -10.45 -9.23
C ILE A 174 20.69 -11.87 -9.84
N ILE A 175 19.55 -12.41 -10.28
CA ILE A 175 19.47 -13.74 -10.90
C ILE A 175 20.28 -13.77 -12.20
N PHE A 176 19.98 -12.86 -13.13
CA PHE A 176 20.54 -12.80 -14.47
C PHE A 176 21.62 -11.72 -14.61
N TRP A 177 22.46 -11.57 -13.58
CA TRP A 177 23.59 -10.63 -13.57
C TRP A 177 24.47 -10.77 -14.82
N CYS A 178 24.89 -12.01 -15.11
CA CYS A 178 25.75 -12.35 -16.24
C CYS A 178 24.99 -12.47 -17.56
N GLU A 179 23.68 -12.71 -17.51
CA GLU A 179 22.86 -13.04 -18.68
C GLU A 179 22.01 -11.84 -19.11
N THR A 180 22.64 -10.91 -19.83
CA THR A 180 22.04 -9.61 -20.19
C THR A 180 20.78 -9.74 -21.04
N THR A 181 20.75 -10.69 -21.99
CA THR A 181 19.59 -10.95 -22.85
C THR A 181 18.39 -11.42 -22.03
N LEU A 182 18.57 -12.41 -21.15
CA LEU A 182 17.51 -12.92 -20.29
C LEU A 182 17.00 -11.84 -19.32
N ARG A 183 17.92 -11.09 -18.72
CA ARG A 183 17.59 -9.95 -17.88
C ARG A 183 16.69 -8.95 -18.60
N ASN A 184 17.06 -8.54 -19.81
CA ASN A 184 16.30 -7.55 -20.58
C ASN A 184 14.91 -8.09 -20.98
N ILE A 185 14.79 -9.37 -21.36
CA ILE A 185 13.50 -9.99 -21.67
C ILE A 185 12.56 -9.92 -20.46
N TYR A 186 13.04 -10.33 -19.27
CA TYR A 186 12.23 -10.29 -18.05
C TYR A 186 11.94 -8.87 -17.58
N TRP A 187 12.87 -7.93 -17.74
CA TRP A 187 12.64 -6.51 -17.49
C TRP A 187 11.58 -5.91 -18.42
N SER A 188 11.57 -6.26 -19.70
CA SER A 188 10.51 -5.84 -20.62
C SER A 188 9.16 -6.43 -20.23
N MET A 189 9.12 -7.72 -19.84
CA MET A 189 7.91 -8.37 -19.37
C MET A 189 7.32 -7.67 -18.14
N ILE A 190 8.13 -7.43 -17.08
CA ILE A 190 7.65 -6.74 -15.87
C ILE A 190 7.29 -5.28 -16.15
N GLY A 191 7.99 -4.60 -17.07
CA GLY A 191 7.64 -3.26 -17.49
C GLY A 191 6.23 -3.19 -18.07
N VAL A 192 5.86 -4.15 -18.92
CA VAL A 192 4.50 -4.23 -19.50
C VAL A 192 3.46 -4.61 -18.43
N CYS A 193 3.70 -5.68 -17.66
CA CYS A 193 2.76 -6.12 -16.61
C CYS A 193 2.56 -5.05 -15.52
N GLY A 194 3.65 -4.40 -15.10
CA GLY A 194 3.65 -3.31 -14.14
C GLY A 194 2.91 -2.09 -14.65
N ALA A 195 3.15 -1.66 -15.89
CA ALA A 195 2.44 -0.53 -16.48
C ALA A 195 0.92 -0.79 -16.54
N LEU A 196 0.51 -1.98 -16.99
CA LEU A 196 -0.91 -2.36 -17.02
C LEU A 196 -1.53 -2.34 -15.62
N THR A 197 -0.83 -2.86 -14.62
CA THR A 197 -1.28 -2.88 -13.23
C THR A 197 -1.40 -1.48 -12.64
N ILE A 198 -0.40 -0.61 -12.87
CA ILE A 198 -0.44 0.78 -12.41
C ILE A 198 -1.60 1.52 -13.07
N ILE A 199 -1.72 1.46 -14.41
CA ILE A 199 -2.78 2.15 -15.16
C ILE A 199 -4.16 1.73 -14.65
N THR A 200 -4.41 0.43 -14.49
CA THR A 200 -5.69 -0.07 -14.00
C THR A 200 -5.98 0.34 -12.55
N ASN A 201 -4.96 0.40 -11.69
CA ASN A 201 -5.12 0.74 -10.28
C ASN A 201 -5.20 2.23 -9.99
N ILE A 202 -4.70 3.12 -10.85
CA ILE A 202 -4.84 4.58 -10.69
C ILE A 202 -6.06 5.14 -11.43
N HIS A 203 -6.66 4.36 -12.34
CA HIS A 203 -7.75 4.83 -13.19
C HIS A 203 -8.98 5.19 -12.33
N PRO A 204 -9.52 6.43 -12.43
CA PRO A 204 -10.60 6.90 -11.57
C PRO A 204 -11.86 6.03 -11.62
N LYS A 205 -12.26 5.54 -12.81
CA LYS A 205 -13.47 4.70 -12.94
C LYS A 205 -13.34 3.31 -12.30
N LEU A 206 -12.12 2.88 -11.97
CA LEU A 206 -11.85 1.58 -11.36
C LEU A 206 -11.64 1.69 -9.85
N GLN A 207 -11.84 2.87 -9.23
CA GLN A 207 -11.66 3.07 -7.78
C GLN A 207 -12.83 2.57 -6.93
N SER A 208 -14.02 2.34 -7.52
CA SER A 208 -15.17 1.91 -6.73
C SER A 208 -14.98 0.53 -6.08
N HIS A 209 -15.71 0.30 -4.97
CA HIS A 209 -15.62 -0.93 -4.18
C HIS A 209 -15.84 -2.21 -5.01
N LYS A 210 -16.66 -2.14 -6.07
CA LYS A 210 -16.92 -3.25 -7.02
C LYS A 210 -15.65 -3.77 -7.70
N TYR A 211 -14.65 -2.92 -7.92
CA TYR A 211 -13.42 -3.28 -8.62
C TYR A 211 -12.26 -3.63 -7.68
N ARG A 212 -12.45 -3.53 -6.35
CA ARG A 212 -11.41 -3.78 -5.34
C ARG A 212 -10.71 -5.13 -5.55
N SER A 213 -11.46 -6.22 -5.69
CA SER A 213 -10.86 -7.55 -5.90
C SER A 213 -10.08 -7.67 -7.22
N LYS A 214 -10.52 -6.98 -8.28
CA LYS A 214 -9.82 -6.97 -9.56
C LYS A 214 -8.51 -6.17 -9.50
N ARG A 215 -8.54 -5.04 -8.78
CA ARG A 215 -7.36 -4.23 -8.47
C ARG A 215 -6.31 -5.05 -7.71
N THR A 216 -6.72 -5.70 -6.63
CA THR A 216 -5.85 -6.60 -5.85
C THR A 216 -5.31 -7.74 -6.72
N LEU A 217 -6.16 -8.38 -7.53
CA LEU A 217 -5.71 -9.46 -8.42
C LEU A 217 -4.66 -9.00 -9.43
N ALA A 218 -4.72 -7.76 -9.92
CA ALA A 218 -3.71 -7.22 -10.84
C ALA A 218 -2.33 -7.07 -10.15
N PHE A 219 -2.30 -6.59 -8.90
CA PHE A 219 -1.06 -6.55 -8.11
C PHE A 219 -0.52 -7.96 -7.86
N VAL A 220 -1.38 -8.89 -7.43
CA VAL A 220 -1.00 -10.29 -7.19
C VAL A 220 -0.45 -10.94 -8.45
N ALA A 221 -1.13 -10.79 -9.59
CA ALA A 221 -0.68 -11.36 -10.85
C ALA A 221 0.69 -10.82 -11.28
N THR A 222 0.93 -9.52 -11.12
CA THR A 222 2.22 -8.90 -11.40
C THR A 222 3.30 -9.39 -10.44
N GLY A 223 3.01 -9.49 -9.14
CA GLY A 223 3.90 -10.09 -8.15
C GLY A 223 4.26 -11.53 -8.48
N MET A 224 3.28 -12.35 -8.86
CA MET A 224 3.46 -13.76 -9.23
C MET A 224 4.27 -13.96 -10.52
N SER A 225 4.41 -12.93 -11.36
CA SER A 225 5.20 -13.02 -12.59
C SER A 225 6.68 -13.37 -12.33
N VAL A 226 7.19 -13.11 -11.13
CA VAL A 226 8.55 -13.45 -10.68
C VAL A 226 8.81 -14.97 -10.62
N VAL A 227 7.77 -15.80 -10.58
CA VAL A 227 7.93 -17.26 -10.61
C VAL A 227 8.61 -17.71 -11.91
N ALA A 228 8.33 -17.05 -13.03
CA ALA A 228 8.94 -17.38 -14.32
C ALA A 228 10.48 -17.18 -14.34
N PRO A 229 11.04 -16.00 -13.99
CA PRO A 229 12.50 -15.83 -13.91
C PRO A 229 13.14 -16.70 -12.83
N LEU A 230 12.44 -17.03 -11.74
CA LEU A 230 12.95 -17.93 -10.71
C LEU A 230 13.10 -19.37 -11.22
N ILE A 231 12.07 -19.92 -11.88
CA ILE A 231 12.13 -21.26 -12.47
C ILE A 231 13.23 -21.31 -13.53
N HIS A 232 13.28 -20.34 -14.43
CA HIS A 232 14.29 -20.30 -15.47
C HIS A 232 15.72 -20.16 -14.90
N GLY A 233 15.89 -19.37 -13.83
CA GLY A 233 17.14 -19.28 -13.09
C GLY A 233 17.54 -20.62 -12.44
N LEU A 234 16.58 -21.35 -11.86
CA LEU A 234 16.82 -22.68 -11.28
C LEU A 234 17.24 -23.70 -12.33
N ASP A 235 16.66 -23.64 -13.52
CA ASP A 235 16.97 -24.57 -14.61
C ASP A 235 18.38 -24.33 -15.19
N ILE A 236 18.78 -23.07 -15.35
CA ILE A 236 20.12 -22.72 -15.90
C ILE A 236 21.22 -22.88 -14.85
N PHE A 237 21.01 -22.33 -13.65
CA PHE A 237 22.08 -22.19 -12.65
C PHE A 237 22.11 -23.33 -11.62
N GLY A 238 21.03 -24.12 -11.54
CA GLY A 238 20.87 -25.13 -10.50
C GLY A 238 20.60 -24.54 -9.11
N ARG A 239 20.21 -25.41 -8.18
CA ARG A 239 19.79 -25.01 -6.82
C ARG A 239 20.90 -24.36 -6.01
N ASP A 240 22.13 -24.89 -6.06
CA ASP A 240 23.21 -24.42 -5.20
C ASP A 240 23.68 -23.00 -5.54
N LEU A 241 23.74 -22.67 -6.83
CA LEU A 241 24.10 -21.33 -7.27
C LEU A 241 22.96 -20.33 -7.05
N MET A 242 21.71 -20.75 -7.26
CA MET A 242 20.54 -19.93 -6.93
C MET A 242 20.44 -19.65 -5.43
N ASN A 243 20.75 -20.61 -4.57
CA ASN A 243 20.81 -20.42 -3.12
C ASN A 243 21.89 -19.41 -2.73
N LYS A 244 23.06 -19.43 -3.38
CA LYS A 244 24.11 -18.41 -3.16
C LYS A 244 23.65 -17.01 -3.61
N LYS A 245 22.97 -16.91 -4.75
CA LYS A 245 22.40 -15.65 -5.26
C LYS A 245 21.30 -15.11 -4.35
N ALA A 246 20.41 -15.98 -3.85
CA ALA A 246 19.34 -15.65 -2.92
C ALA A 246 19.86 -15.32 -1.51
N PHE A 247 20.92 -15.99 -1.04
CA PHE A 247 21.54 -15.73 0.27
C PHE A 247 22.12 -14.31 0.36
N THR A 248 22.70 -13.79 -0.72
CA THR A 248 23.17 -12.38 -0.79
C THR A 248 22.01 -11.38 -0.63
N TYR A 249 20.80 -11.72 -1.11
CA TYR A 249 19.59 -10.92 -0.91
C TYR A 249 19.03 -11.07 0.52
N GLU A 250 19.11 -12.27 1.09
CA GLU A 250 18.61 -12.58 2.43
C GLU A 250 19.46 -11.98 3.56
N VAL A 251 20.77 -11.82 3.38
CA VAL A 251 21.64 -11.10 4.33
C VAL A 251 21.29 -9.61 4.40
N SER A 252 21.02 -8.98 3.25
CA SER A 252 20.56 -7.58 3.18
C SER A 252 19.19 -7.42 3.85
N ARG A 253 18.29 -8.39 3.66
CA ARG A 253 16.94 -8.39 4.24
C ARG A 253 16.93 -8.66 5.75
N LYS A 254 17.75 -9.61 6.23
CA LYS A 254 17.87 -9.92 7.67
C LYS A 254 18.52 -8.79 8.46
N LEU A 255 19.45 -8.03 7.88
CA LEU A 255 20.02 -6.84 8.53
C LEU A 255 18.98 -5.73 8.75
N VAL A 256 18.00 -5.60 7.83
CA VAL A 256 16.89 -4.64 7.95
C VAL A 256 15.78 -5.19 8.86
N ALA A 257 15.41 -6.47 8.73
CA ALA A 257 14.33 -7.11 9.48
C ALA A 257 14.70 -7.39 10.96
N TRP A 258 15.94 -7.79 11.26
CA TRP A 258 16.40 -8.06 12.62
C TRP A 258 16.27 -6.83 13.52
N LYS A 259 16.46 -5.62 12.98
CA LYS A 259 16.37 -4.38 13.75
C LYS A 259 14.93 -3.90 13.95
N ILE A 260 14.01 -4.28 13.07
CA ILE A 260 12.57 -3.94 13.15
C ILE A 260 11.84 -4.89 14.12
N GLN A 261 12.17 -6.18 14.09
CA GLN A 261 11.55 -7.20 14.94
C GLN A 261 11.90 -7.05 16.43
N HIS A 262 12.99 -6.35 16.75
CA HIS A 262 13.37 -5.98 18.13
C HIS A 262 12.84 -4.62 18.61
N VAL A 263 12.13 -3.86 17.76
CA VAL A 263 11.53 -2.56 18.10
C VAL A 263 10.01 -2.63 18.31
N GLN A 264 9.35 -3.72 17.87
CA GLN A 264 7.91 -3.92 18.00
C GLN A 264 7.53 -5.11 18.89
N LEU A 265 7.76 -4.97 20.19
CA LEU A 265 6.97 -5.63 21.25
C LEU A 265 7.24 -4.84 22.54
N PRO A 266 6.25 -4.15 23.13
CA PRO A 266 5.03 -4.81 23.60
C PRO A 266 3.74 -3.98 23.35
N LEU A 267 2.73 -4.57 22.70
CA LEU A 267 1.35 -4.11 22.83
C LEU A 267 0.55 -5.14 23.61
N ILE A 268 0.40 -4.84 24.91
CA ILE A 268 -0.78 -4.97 25.76
C ILE A 268 -1.75 -6.10 25.33
N HIS A 269 -1.65 -7.22 26.05
CA HIS A 269 -2.74 -8.19 26.15
C HIS A 269 -3.81 -7.68 27.12
N ALA A 270 -5.06 -7.63 26.66
CA ALA A 270 -6.27 -7.83 27.47
C ALA A 270 -7.19 -8.72 26.61
N HIS A 271 -7.59 -9.93 26.99
CA HIS A 271 -8.39 -10.28 28.17
C HIS A 271 -8.31 -11.80 28.46
N PRO A 272 -9.04 -12.37 29.46
CA PRO A 272 -8.50 -13.36 30.40
C PRO A 272 -8.91 -14.80 30.08
N GLY A 273 -8.03 -15.73 30.43
CA GLY A 273 -8.42 -17.13 30.67
C GLY A 273 -7.87 -18.12 29.64
N GLY A 274 -6.98 -19.00 30.11
CA GLY A 274 -6.68 -20.26 29.44
C GLY A 274 -5.20 -20.47 29.16
N LEU A 275 -4.43 -20.84 30.19
CA LEU A 275 -3.13 -21.50 29.99
C LEU A 275 -3.32 -22.74 29.11
N ARG A 276 -2.57 -22.83 28.01
CA ARG A 276 -1.93 -24.08 27.60
C ARG A 276 -0.66 -23.78 26.76
N ARG A 277 0.46 -24.29 27.27
CA ARG A 277 1.84 -24.19 26.79
C ARG A 277 1.97 -24.62 25.31
N CYS A 278 2.70 -23.84 24.52
CA CYS A 278 3.37 -24.35 23.33
C CYS A 278 4.67 -25.06 23.75
N TYR A 279 4.77 -26.34 23.43
CA TYR A 279 6.04 -27.08 23.39
C TYR A 279 6.67 -26.84 22.02
N LEU A 280 7.93 -26.39 21.99
CA LEU A 280 8.77 -26.48 20.80
C LEU A 280 9.30 -27.91 20.73
N ASP A 281 9.00 -28.61 19.63
CA ASP A 281 9.68 -29.85 19.27
C ASP A 281 10.47 -29.63 17.97
N ASP A 282 11.76 -29.91 18.07
CA ASP A 282 12.75 -29.87 17.01
C ASP A 282 12.75 -31.22 16.29
N ARG A 283 12.23 -31.24 15.06
CA ARG A 283 12.75 -31.97 13.88
C ARG A 283 11.65 -32.07 12.82
N VAL A 284 11.98 -31.67 11.58
CA VAL A 284 11.90 -32.51 10.37
C VAL A 284 12.30 -31.65 9.17
N SER A 285 13.34 -32.14 8.49
CA SER A 285 13.76 -31.80 7.13
C SER A 285 12.59 -31.91 6.16
N GLY A 286 12.30 -30.86 5.39
CA GLY A 286 11.30 -30.95 4.33
C GLY A 286 10.83 -29.62 3.76
N SER A 287 11.36 -29.30 2.58
CA SER A 287 10.75 -28.44 1.55
C SER A 287 11.01 -26.92 1.65
N LEU A 288 12.03 -26.49 0.89
CA LEU A 288 12.27 -25.11 0.43
C LEU A 288 11.03 -24.46 -0.22
N ARG A 289 10.04 -25.27 -0.64
CA ARG A 289 8.74 -24.80 -1.09
C ARG A 289 7.96 -24.08 0.00
N LEU A 290 8.02 -24.52 1.26
CA LEU A 290 7.29 -23.88 2.37
C LEU A 290 7.92 -22.55 2.78
N CYS A 291 9.25 -22.42 2.75
CA CYS A 291 9.91 -21.16 3.13
C CYS A 291 9.74 -20.06 2.06
N LEU A 292 9.73 -20.44 0.77
CA LEU A 292 9.40 -19.51 -0.32
C LEU A 292 7.89 -19.20 -0.34
N LEU A 293 7.01 -20.19 -0.10
CA LEU A 293 5.57 -19.95 -0.03
C LEU A 293 5.19 -19.11 1.21
N GLU A 294 5.82 -19.32 2.36
CA GLU A 294 5.67 -18.49 3.57
C GLU A 294 6.25 -17.09 3.37
N TYR A 295 7.36 -16.93 2.63
CA TYR A 295 7.92 -15.64 2.25
C TYR A 295 7.02 -14.87 1.26
N TYR A 296 6.47 -15.55 0.24
CA TYR A 296 5.50 -14.96 -0.68
C TYR A 296 4.16 -14.71 0.00
N LEU A 297 3.72 -15.60 0.88
CA LEU A 297 2.54 -15.41 1.71
C LEU A 297 2.76 -14.31 2.74
N LEU A 298 3.96 -14.06 3.26
CA LEU A 298 4.24 -12.94 4.16
C LEU A 298 4.34 -11.62 3.40
N SER A 299 4.92 -11.60 2.19
CA SER A 299 4.86 -10.42 1.30
C SER A 299 3.42 -10.15 0.86
N LEU A 300 2.66 -11.18 0.47
CA LEU A 300 1.21 -11.14 0.19
C LEU A 300 0.38 -10.79 1.44
N LEU A 301 0.71 -11.30 2.63
CA LEU A 301 0.01 -11.01 3.89
C LEU A 301 0.29 -9.58 4.35
N SER A 302 1.48 -9.04 4.09
CA SER A 302 1.75 -7.60 4.19
C SER A 302 0.88 -6.80 3.22
N TYR A 303 0.55 -7.34 2.04
CA TYR A 303 -0.42 -6.75 1.09
C TYR A 303 -1.91 -6.99 1.49
N TYR A 304 -2.21 -7.91 2.42
CA TYR A 304 -3.56 -8.24 2.90
C TYR A 304 -3.90 -7.64 4.28
N LEU A 305 -2.90 -7.10 5.00
CA LEU A 305 -3.08 -6.38 6.26
C LEU A 305 -3.06 -4.84 6.07
N LEU A 306 -3.04 -4.38 4.81
CA LEU A 306 -3.46 -3.05 4.33
C LEU A 306 -4.96 -3.08 3.95
#